data_AF-A0A8K0UKR0-F1
#
_entry.id   AF-A0A8K0UKR0-F1
#
_cell.length_a   1.000
_cell.length_b   1.000
_cell.length_c   1.000
_cell.angle_alpha   90.00
_cell.angle_beta   90.00
_cell.angle_gamma   90.00
#
_symmetry.space_group_name_H-M   'P 1'
#
loop_
_entity.id
_entity.type
_entity.pdbx_description
1 polymer ?
#
loop_
_entity_poly.entity_id
_entity_poly.type
_entity_poly.pdbx_seq_one_letter_code
_entity_poly.pdbx_strand_id
1 'polypeptide(L)'
;MPRFSTTKTPNGFYAAITSDKVLDMLSSLTVKDFHPEHSASAKQCIEYIGTLDDGSKRFTKTWEAFVRAGLGHVSADSDPRAVEVFRQVKELLRDPTKATHRQKRGFIKDLGLEGEALTEQRLYAIYRSQVPSDDPDLLRWAKRLGDSVPTDVPPQEVLGALSVRFCERRKDDIPTSTLLTEIPVEECDPMNLKPRQKRMHTDSSWEFVGESESVIFLSWDDNDQIQHELAIMRPLPNDTRLALVEWFTSVINSAVRDRRNVRPNHIGNMVQIGYNTGPRHAKVTGLAKSFQRTLTPDKMAASDTEVIGMVSLFWSLMKAWLPQDVIAQITNALDKHDLPRIATRNVKAGAGFNIQASGVNYRFDYEERAPPEAYLTYGYVAHVHADPTYAGWALAACVQREVKDGAKLARGGANFFDVGLRIIIKQSAGTIWAFRPQFRHGTTEAHGAVNWGITFGFSERLAKAWDAEGRDKQIAIVSKAGAGEGNPDA
;
A
#
# COMPACT_ATOMS: atom_id res chain seq x y z
N MET A 1 -31.96 -34.53 -14.58
CA MET A 1 -30.73 -34.20 -15.32
C MET A 1 -29.81 -33.40 -14.41
N PRO A 2 -28.52 -33.74 -14.28
CA PRO A 2 -27.57 -32.94 -13.51
C PRO A 2 -27.18 -31.67 -14.29
N ARG A 3 -27.03 -30.54 -13.58
CA ARG A 3 -26.39 -29.33 -14.15
C ARG A 3 -24.89 -29.42 -13.88
N PHE A 4 -24.07 -29.28 -14.92
CA PHE A 4 -22.61 -29.29 -14.78
C PHE A 4 -22.11 -28.01 -14.09
N SER A 5 -21.13 -28.16 -13.19
CA SER A 5 -20.42 -27.05 -12.56
C SER A 5 -19.38 -26.47 -13.53
N THR A 6 -19.49 -25.17 -13.84
CA THR A 6 -18.47 -24.43 -14.62
C THR A 6 -17.46 -23.76 -13.70
N THR A 7 -16.67 -24.58 -13.00
CA THR A 7 -15.49 -24.14 -12.22
C THR A 7 -14.22 -24.72 -12.82
N LYS A 8 -13.82 -24.25 -14.00
CA LYS A 8 -12.46 -24.40 -14.55
C LYS A 8 -11.74 -23.05 -14.43
N THR A 9 -10.56 -23.04 -13.83
CA THR A 9 -9.78 -21.83 -13.50
C THR A 9 -8.98 -21.28 -14.69
N PRO A 10 -8.58 -19.99 -14.70
CA PRO A 10 -7.75 -19.41 -15.76
C PRO A 10 -6.35 -20.02 -15.94
N ASN A 11 -5.91 -20.88 -15.01
CA ASN A 11 -4.53 -21.39 -14.98
C ASN A 11 -4.17 -22.28 -16.18
N GLY A 12 -5.15 -22.98 -16.77
CA GLY A 12 -4.92 -23.79 -17.97
C GLY A 12 -4.59 -22.94 -19.21
N PHE A 13 -5.18 -21.74 -19.31
CA PHE A 13 -4.96 -20.83 -20.44
C PHE A 13 -3.53 -20.30 -20.47
N TYR A 14 -3.04 -19.75 -19.36
CA TYR A 14 -1.66 -19.25 -19.29
C TYR A 14 -0.64 -20.36 -19.54
N ALA A 15 -0.81 -21.53 -18.91
CA ALA A 15 0.07 -22.67 -19.13
C ALA A 15 0.07 -23.18 -20.59
N ALA A 16 -1.06 -23.08 -21.31
CA ALA A 16 -1.14 -23.46 -22.71
C ALA A 16 -0.41 -22.46 -23.63
N ILE A 17 -0.62 -21.15 -23.47
CA ILE A 17 0.03 -20.14 -24.31
C ILE A 17 1.52 -19.94 -24.01
N THR A 18 1.98 -20.26 -22.78
CA THR A 18 3.40 -20.31 -22.42
C THR A 18 4.02 -21.69 -22.62
N SER A 19 3.33 -22.64 -23.25
CA SER A 19 3.94 -23.94 -23.55
C SER A 19 5.02 -23.79 -24.61
N ASP A 20 6.16 -24.47 -24.44
CA ASP A 20 7.31 -24.37 -25.34
C ASP A 20 6.92 -24.57 -26.81
N LYS A 21 5.98 -25.49 -27.08
CA LYS A 21 5.48 -25.75 -28.44
C LYS A 21 4.68 -24.57 -29.04
N VAL A 22 3.88 -23.84 -28.25
CA VAL A 22 3.21 -22.62 -28.75
C VAL A 22 4.24 -21.51 -28.96
N LEU A 23 5.20 -21.37 -28.05
CA LEU A 23 6.27 -20.37 -28.17
C LEU A 23 7.19 -20.65 -29.38
N ASP A 24 7.53 -21.92 -29.65
CA ASP A 24 8.32 -22.35 -30.80
C ASP A 24 7.56 -22.08 -32.11
N MET A 25 6.28 -22.47 -32.19
CA MET A 25 5.46 -22.21 -33.36
C MET A 25 5.31 -20.70 -33.62
N LEU A 26 5.02 -19.89 -32.59
CA LEU A 26 5.00 -18.42 -32.71
C LEU A 26 6.37 -17.85 -33.10
N SER A 27 7.48 -18.45 -32.64
CA SER A 27 8.84 -18.01 -32.99
C SER A 27 9.25 -18.35 -34.43
N SER A 28 8.58 -19.34 -35.05
CA SER A 28 8.79 -19.75 -36.44
C SER A 28 8.05 -18.88 -37.46
N LEU A 29 7.07 -18.07 -37.02
CA LEU A 29 6.32 -17.17 -37.89
C LEU A 29 7.21 -16.02 -38.38
N THR A 30 7.30 -15.86 -39.70
CA THR A 30 7.99 -14.75 -40.36
C THR A 30 7.03 -13.60 -40.67
N VAL A 31 7.55 -12.44 -41.07
CA VAL A 31 6.71 -11.30 -41.53
C VAL A 31 5.71 -11.70 -42.61
N LYS A 32 6.06 -12.66 -43.48
CA LYS A 32 5.18 -13.17 -44.54
C LYS A 32 4.06 -14.06 -44.02
N ASP A 33 4.23 -14.68 -42.85
CA ASP A 33 3.23 -15.56 -42.25
C ASP A 33 2.04 -14.79 -41.67
N PHE A 34 2.18 -13.48 -41.54
CA PHE A 34 1.19 -12.60 -40.91
C PHE A 34 0.21 -11.96 -41.89
N HIS A 35 0.28 -12.29 -43.19
CA HIS A 35 -0.75 -11.88 -44.16
C HIS A 35 -1.98 -12.81 -44.06
N PRO A 36 -3.21 -12.30 -43.82
CA PRO A 36 -4.36 -13.13 -43.41
C PRO A 36 -4.77 -14.26 -44.35
N GLU A 37 -4.45 -14.17 -45.64
CA GLU A 37 -5.04 -15.05 -46.66
C GLU A 37 -4.21 -16.32 -46.93
N HIS A 38 -2.88 -16.28 -46.75
CA HIS A 38 -1.98 -17.26 -47.39
C HIS A 38 -0.90 -17.95 -46.54
N SER A 39 -0.77 -17.71 -45.23
CA SER A 39 0.18 -18.51 -44.42
C SER A 39 -0.40 -19.85 -43.96
N ALA A 40 0.27 -20.94 -44.34
CA ALA A 40 0.03 -22.26 -43.74
C ALA A 40 0.48 -22.31 -42.27
N SER A 41 1.62 -21.67 -41.94
CA SER A 41 2.21 -21.64 -40.60
C SER A 41 1.31 -20.95 -39.58
N ALA A 42 0.74 -19.79 -39.92
CA ALA A 42 -0.18 -19.07 -39.04
C ALA A 42 -1.51 -19.81 -38.87
N LYS A 43 -2.03 -20.45 -39.94
CA LYS A 43 -3.22 -21.33 -39.85
C LYS A 43 -2.94 -22.51 -38.91
N GLN A 44 -1.79 -23.16 -39.04
CA GLN A 44 -1.37 -24.26 -38.16
C GLN A 44 -1.21 -23.81 -36.70
N CYS A 45 -0.70 -22.58 -36.45
CA CYS A 45 -0.71 -21.95 -35.12
C CYS A 45 -2.12 -21.79 -34.54
N ILE A 46 -3.05 -21.22 -35.32
CA ILE A 46 -4.43 -20.98 -34.89
C ILE A 46 -5.18 -22.29 -34.66
N GLU A 47 -5.01 -23.28 -35.55
CA GLU A 47 -5.57 -24.63 -35.40
C GLU A 47 -5.01 -25.33 -34.15
N TYR A 48 -3.69 -25.33 -33.95
CA TYR A 48 -3.08 -25.95 -32.78
C TYR A 48 -3.55 -25.30 -31.47
N ILE A 49 -3.56 -23.97 -31.39
CA ILE A 49 -4.11 -23.24 -30.24
C ILE A 49 -5.60 -23.56 -30.04
N GLY A 50 -6.36 -23.73 -31.14
CA GLY A 50 -7.75 -24.20 -31.11
C GLY A 50 -7.93 -25.62 -30.55
N THR A 51 -6.91 -26.49 -30.61
CA THR A 51 -6.93 -27.81 -29.95
C THR A 51 -6.58 -27.77 -28.47
N LEU A 52 -6.05 -26.65 -27.96
CA LEU A 52 -5.73 -26.46 -26.54
C LEU A 52 -6.90 -25.88 -25.72
N ASP A 53 -7.96 -25.39 -26.38
CA ASP A 53 -9.18 -24.87 -25.74
C ASP A 53 -10.35 -25.85 -25.92
N ASP A 54 -10.88 -26.32 -24.78
CA ASP A 54 -11.88 -27.37 -24.63
C ASP A 54 -13.32 -26.90 -25.00
N GLY A 55 -13.44 -26.00 -25.99
CA GLY A 55 -14.70 -25.62 -26.64
C GLY A 55 -15.02 -24.12 -26.76
N SER A 56 -14.16 -23.20 -26.33
CA SER A 56 -14.50 -21.76 -26.38
C SER A 56 -14.25 -21.14 -27.78
N LYS A 57 -15.25 -21.25 -28.67
CA LYS A 57 -15.30 -20.52 -29.96
C LYS A 57 -15.13 -18.99 -29.84
N ARG A 58 -15.27 -18.45 -28.62
CA ARG A 58 -15.02 -17.05 -28.28
C ARG A 58 -13.53 -16.75 -28.21
N PHE A 59 -12.70 -17.64 -27.65
CA PHE A 59 -11.25 -17.43 -27.58
C PHE A 59 -10.59 -17.48 -28.95
N THR A 60 -10.93 -18.45 -29.82
CA THR A 60 -10.41 -18.47 -31.20
C THR A 60 -10.68 -17.14 -31.91
N LYS A 61 -11.88 -16.58 -31.76
CA LYS A 61 -12.22 -15.25 -32.30
C LYS A 61 -11.47 -14.10 -31.63
N THR A 62 -11.27 -14.11 -30.31
CA THR A 62 -10.50 -13.05 -29.62
C THR A 62 -9.01 -13.11 -29.96
N TRP A 63 -8.43 -14.30 -30.07
CA TRP A 63 -7.04 -14.49 -30.49
C TRP A 63 -6.84 -14.15 -31.96
N GLU A 64 -7.75 -14.60 -32.84
CA GLU A 64 -7.75 -14.21 -34.25
C GLU A 64 -7.95 -12.70 -34.41
N ALA A 65 -8.77 -12.05 -33.57
CA ALA A 65 -8.89 -10.60 -33.53
C ALA A 65 -7.63 -9.91 -32.98
N PHE A 66 -6.96 -10.44 -31.96
CA PHE A 66 -5.70 -9.93 -31.43
C PHE A 66 -4.58 -10.00 -32.48
N VAL A 67 -4.47 -11.15 -33.15
CA VAL A 67 -3.56 -11.39 -34.27
C VAL A 67 -3.90 -10.43 -35.42
N ARG A 68 -5.15 -10.39 -35.91
CA ARG A 68 -5.57 -9.47 -37.00
C ARG A 68 -5.41 -7.98 -36.64
N ALA A 69 -5.64 -7.57 -35.39
CA ALA A 69 -5.51 -6.18 -34.96
C ALA A 69 -4.04 -5.75 -34.76
N GLY A 70 -3.19 -6.64 -34.23
CA GLY A 70 -1.76 -6.40 -34.15
C GLY A 70 -1.07 -6.35 -35.52
N LEU A 71 -1.62 -7.05 -36.52
CA LEU A 71 -1.04 -7.18 -37.86
C LEU A 71 -1.64 -6.23 -38.89
N GLY A 72 -2.89 -5.78 -38.71
CA GLY A 72 -3.54 -4.77 -39.57
C GLY A 72 -2.86 -3.40 -39.56
N HIS A 73 -1.88 -3.18 -38.68
CA HIS A 73 -1.07 -1.96 -38.59
C HIS A 73 0.41 -2.16 -38.98
N VAL A 74 0.80 -3.35 -39.47
CA VAL A 74 2.18 -3.63 -39.92
C VAL A 74 2.18 -3.85 -41.43
N SER A 75 2.39 -2.77 -42.17
CA SER A 75 2.82 -2.83 -43.57
C SER A 75 4.20 -3.50 -43.67
N ALA A 76 4.54 -4.04 -44.84
CA ALA A 76 5.91 -4.47 -45.14
C ALA A 76 6.94 -3.32 -45.01
N ASP A 77 6.48 -2.07 -45.09
CA ASP A 77 7.28 -0.84 -44.96
C ASP A 77 7.28 -0.22 -43.55
N SER A 78 6.75 -0.92 -42.53
CA SER A 78 6.58 -0.35 -41.18
C SER A 78 7.89 -0.11 -40.42
N ASP A 79 7.91 1.00 -39.66
CA ASP A 79 9.00 1.49 -38.81
C ASP A 79 9.72 0.36 -38.02
N PRO A 80 11.07 0.27 -38.07
CA PRO A 80 11.87 -0.65 -37.25
C PRO A 80 11.50 -0.70 -35.76
N ARG A 81 10.91 0.37 -35.20
CA ARG A 81 10.38 0.41 -33.84
C ARG A 81 9.28 -0.62 -33.57
N ALA A 82 8.47 -1.00 -34.55
CA ALA A 82 7.42 -2.01 -34.37
C ALA A 82 8.03 -3.42 -34.18
N VAL A 83 9.04 -3.74 -34.99
CA VAL A 83 9.85 -4.98 -34.88
C VAL A 83 10.60 -5.00 -33.55
N GLU A 84 11.15 -3.86 -33.15
CA GLU A 84 11.85 -3.68 -31.87
C GLU A 84 10.92 -3.87 -30.65
N VAL A 85 9.65 -3.45 -30.69
CA VAL A 85 8.68 -3.71 -29.61
C VAL A 85 8.43 -5.22 -29.44
N PHE A 86 8.24 -5.96 -30.54
CA PHE A 86 8.11 -7.43 -30.46
C PHE A 86 9.38 -8.12 -29.95
N ARG A 87 10.57 -7.61 -30.33
CA ARG A 87 11.85 -8.08 -29.79
C ARG A 87 11.98 -7.82 -28.28
N GLN A 88 11.55 -6.65 -27.81
CA GLN A 88 11.57 -6.28 -26.38
C GLN A 88 10.63 -7.13 -25.54
N VAL A 89 9.44 -7.50 -26.04
CA VAL A 89 8.54 -8.46 -25.37
C VAL A 89 9.20 -9.85 -25.27
N LYS A 90 9.89 -10.29 -26.34
CA LYS A 90 10.61 -11.57 -26.38
C LYS A 90 11.82 -11.63 -25.44
N GLU A 91 12.48 -10.50 -25.18
CA GLU A 91 13.60 -10.41 -24.23
C GLU A 91 13.13 -10.27 -22.76
N LEU A 92 12.07 -9.51 -22.50
CA LEU A 92 11.46 -9.39 -21.16
C LEU A 92 11.04 -10.74 -20.57
N LEU A 93 10.54 -11.65 -21.42
CA LEU A 93 10.13 -12.99 -21.02
C LEU A 93 11.32 -13.95 -20.78
N ARG A 94 12.57 -13.57 -21.12
CA ARG A 94 13.76 -14.43 -21.01
C ARG A 94 14.74 -14.01 -19.91
N ASP A 95 14.86 -12.72 -19.60
CA ASP A 95 15.74 -12.23 -18.52
C ASP A 95 15.16 -10.96 -17.88
N PRO A 96 14.40 -11.09 -16.78
CA PRO A 96 13.73 -9.94 -16.16
C PRO A 96 14.67 -8.96 -15.46
N THR A 97 15.98 -9.23 -15.39
CA THR A 97 16.96 -8.31 -14.79
C THR A 97 17.35 -7.15 -15.71
N LYS A 98 16.98 -7.22 -17.00
CA LYS A 98 17.31 -6.25 -18.05
C LYS A 98 16.25 -5.18 -18.29
N ALA A 99 15.35 -4.95 -17.33
CA ALA A 99 14.30 -3.92 -17.43
C ALA A 99 14.90 -2.55 -17.79
N THR A 100 14.64 -2.10 -19.02
CA THR A 100 15.17 -0.86 -19.59
C THR A 100 14.69 0.36 -18.81
N HIS A 101 15.43 1.47 -18.89
CA HIS A 101 15.00 2.74 -18.28
C HIS A 101 13.58 3.16 -18.71
N ARG A 102 13.19 2.89 -19.97
CA ARG A 102 11.83 3.11 -20.48
C ARG A 102 10.79 2.25 -19.78
N GLN A 103 11.07 0.98 -19.50
CA GLN A 103 10.18 0.07 -18.78
C GLN A 103 10.08 0.43 -17.29
N LYS A 104 11.18 0.84 -16.66
CA LYS A 104 11.17 1.37 -15.29
C LYS A 104 10.28 2.61 -15.19
N ARG A 105 10.41 3.56 -16.12
CA ARG A 105 9.52 4.74 -16.21
C ARG A 105 8.08 4.39 -16.54
N GLY A 106 7.84 3.44 -17.44
CA GLY A 106 6.51 2.91 -17.72
C GLY A 106 5.83 2.38 -16.45
N PHE A 107 6.52 1.51 -15.70
CA PHE A 107 6.03 1.00 -14.42
C PHE A 107 5.77 2.12 -13.39
N ILE A 108 6.68 3.08 -13.22
CA ILE A 108 6.48 4.26 -12.35
C ILE A 108 5.22 5.02 -12.77
N LYS A 109 5.02 5.23 -14.08
CA LYS A 109 3.81 5.88 -14.63
C LYS A 109 2.55 5.07 -14.38
N ASP A 110 2.57 3.77 -14.61
CA ASP A 110 1.44 2.85 -14.41
C ASP A 110 1.05 2.73 -12.92
N LEU A 111 2.02 2.92 -12.01
CA LEU A 111 1.81 3.08 -10.56
C LEU A 111 1.29 4.47 -10.15
N GLY A 112 1.22 5.44 -11.07
CA GLY A 112 0.86 6.83 -10.79
C GLY A 112 1.96 7.64 -10.08
N LEU A 113 3.19 7.14 -10.02
CA LEU A 113 4.33 7.78 -9.35
C LEU A 113 4.98 8.92 -10.16
N GLU A 114 4.51 9.22 -11.39
CA GLU A 114 4.93 10.41 -12.15
C GLU A 114 4.12 11.67 -11.78
N GLY A 115 3.26 11.63 -10.75
CA GLY A 115 2.52 12.80 -10.27
C GLY A 115 3.39 13.78 -9.47
N GLU A 116 3.27 15.08 -9.75
CA GLU A 116 3.82 16.12 -8.88
C GLU A 116 3.21 16.04 -7.46
N ALA A 117 4.03 16.26 -6.44
CA ALA A 117 3.62 16.16 -5.04
C ALA A 117 2.41 17.07 -4.72
N LEU A 118 1.61 16.67 -3.72
CA LEU A 118 0.52 17.49 -3.19
C LEU A 118 1.06 18.62 -2.30
N THR A 119 1.60 19.65 -2.95
CA THR A 119 2.05 20.90 -2.33
C THR A 119 0.86 21.71 -1.81
N GLU A 120 1.10 22.65 -0.90
CA GLU A 120 0.06 23.55 -0.38
C GLU A 120 -0.64 24.33 -1.51
N GLN A 121 0.12 24.81 -2.50
CA GLN A 121 -0.43 25.51 -3.67
C GLN A 121 -1.37 24.62 -4.50
N ARG A 122 -1.04 23.33 -4.63
CA ARG A 122 -1.88 22.36 -5.36
C ARG A 122 -3.14 22.01 -4.58
N LEU A 123 -3.03 21.85 -3.26
CA LEU A 123 -4.18 21.63 -2.38
C LEU A 123 -5.13 22.85 -2.39
N TYR A 124 -4.59 24.08 -2.35
CA TYR A 124 -5.35 25.32 -2.52
C TYR A 124 -6.08 25.36 -3.87
N ALA A 125 -5.40 25.03 -4.98
CA ALA A 125 -6.02 25.02 -6.30
C ALA A 125 -7.18 24.00 -6.40
N ILE A 126 -7.05 22.83 -5.77
CA ILE A 126 -8.12 21.84 -5.67
C ILE A 126 -9.27 22.37 -4.80
N TYR A 127 -8.98 22.93 -3.62
CA TYR A 127 -10.00 23.48 -2.72
C TYR A 127 -10.79 24.64 -3.37
N ARG A 128 -10.10 25.58 -4.02
CA ARG A 128 -10.68 26.69 -4.81
C ARG A 128 -11.63 26.22 -5.91
N SER A 129 -11.49 24.97 -6.40
CA SER A 129 -12.40 24.41 -7.41
C SER A 129 -13.69 23.82 -6.83
N GLN A 130 -13.78 23.68 -5.50
CA GLN A 130 -14.88 23.01 -4.79
C GLN A 130 -15.77 23.96 -3.98
N VAL A 131 -15.27 25.14 -3.61
CA VAL A 131 -15.98 26.14 -2.79
C VAL A 131 -16.23 27.45 -3.56
N PRO A 132 -17.23 28.26 -3.17
CA PRO A 132 -17.44 29.59 -3.74
C PRO A 132 -16.20 30.50 -3.63
N SER A 133 -16.05 31.46 -4.56
CA SER A 133 -14.89 32.38 -4.57
C SER A 133 -14.83 33.35 -3.39
N ASP A 134 -15.97 33.55 -2.71
CA ASP A 134 -16.18 34.37 -1.52
C ASP A 134 -16.17 33.55 -0.21
N ASP A 135 -15.85 32.26 -0.29
CA ASP A 135 -15.67 31.40 0.88
C ASP A 135 -14.57 31.96 1.81
N PRO A 136 -14.87 32.16 3.11
CA PRO A 136 -13.96 32.85 4.03
C PRO A 136 -12.66 32.10 4.26
N ASP A 137 -12.69 30.77 4.17
CA ASP A 137 -11.55 29.89 4.43
C ASP A 137 -10.66 29.80 3.17
N LEU A 138 -11.27 29.85 1.98
CA LEU A 138 -10.56 30.10 0.72
C LEU A 138 -9.82 31.46 0.73
N LEU A 139 -10.48 32.54 1.18
CA LEU A 139 -9.89 33.87 1.27
C LEU A 139 -8.76 33.92 2.31
N ARG A 140 -8.93 33.23 3.44
CA ARG A 140 -7.92 33.07 4.49
C ARG A 140 -6.69 32.32 3.98
N TRP A 141 -6.88 31.24 3.23
CA TRP A 141 -5.78 30.47 2.62
C TRP A 141 -5.07 31.26 1.52
N ALA A 142 -5.81 31.98 0.67
CA ALA A 142 -5.24 32.87 -0.34
C ALA A 142 -4.33 33.94 0.28
N LYS A 143 -4.79 34.55 1.39
CA LYS A 143 -4.01 35.54 2.16
C LYS A 143 -2.70 34.98 2.72
N ARG A 144 -2.67 33.69 3.14
CA ARG A 144 -1.45 33.01 3.60
C ARG A 144 -0.46 32.76 2.46
N LEU A 145 -0.95 32.32 1.30
CA LEU A 145 -0.10 32.08 0.13
C LEU A 145 0.45 33.37 -0.51
N GLY A 146 -0.26 34.50 -0.35
CA GLY A 146 0.18 35.81 -0.85
C GLY A 146 0.44 35.80 -2.36
N ASP A 147 1.60 36.33 -2.78
CA ASP A 147 2.01 36.32 -4.20
C ASP A 147 2.27 34.90 -4.76
N SER A 148 2.27 33.86 -3.91
CA SER A 148 2.42 32.46 -4.33
C SER A 148 1.09 31.77 -4.65
N VAL A 149 -0.04 32.48 -4.63
CA VAL A 149 -1.33 31.96 -5.12
C VAL A 149 -1.22 31.66 -6.62
N PRO A 150 -1.46 30.42 -7.09
CA PRO A 150 -1.44 30.12 -8.52
C PRO A 150 -2.58 30.84 -9.24
N THR A 151 -2.25 31.83 -10.07
CA THR A 151 -3.23 32.56 -10.88
C THR A 151 -3.65 31.78 -12.12
N ASP A 152 -2.73 31.00 -12.70
CA ASP A 152 -2.81 30.54 -14.09
C ASP A 152 -3.05 29.02 -14.23
N VAL A 153 -3.14 28.29 -13.12
CA VAL A 153 -3.24 26.82 -13.15
C VAL A 153 -4.70 26.40 -13.43
N PRO A 154 -5.02 25.76 -14.58
CA PRO A 154 -6.38 25.38 -14.90
C PRO A 154 -6.87 24.29 -13.93
N PRO A 155 -8.04 24.45 -13.26
CA PRO A 155 -8.52 23.45 -12.32
C PRO A 155 -8.57 22.03 -12.90
N GLN A 156 -8.96 21.90 -14.18
CA GLN A 156 -9.14 20.62 -14.86
C GLN A 156 -7.83 19.84 -15.09
N GLU A 157 -6.67 20.51 -15.25
CA GLU A 157 -5.39 19.81 -15.44
C GLU A 157 -4.81 19.29 -14.12
N VAL A 158 -5.07 19.99 -13.01
CA VAL A 158 -4.68 19.54 -11.66
C VAL A 158 -5.49 18.34 -11.17
N LEU A 159 -6.78 18.31 -11.54
CA LEU A 159 -7.80 17.38 -11.04
C LEU A 159 -7.86 16.03 -11.77
N GLY A 160 -7.07 15.83 -12.83
CA GLY A 160 -7.22 14.74 -13.81
C GLY A 160 -7.14 13.28 -13.33
N ALA A 161 -7.04 12.99 -12.02
CA ALA A 161 -7.05 11.63 -11.48
C ALA A 161 -7.60 11.46 -10.04
N LEU A 162 -7.72 12.53 -9.24
CA LEU A 162 -8.15 12.42 -7.83
C LEU A 162 -9.17 13.49 -7.43
N SER A 163 -10.39 13.03 -7.15
CA SER A 163 -11.39 13.79 -6.39
C SER A 163 -11.04 13.73 -4.90
N VAL A 164 -10.38 14.77 -4.39
CA VAL A 164 -10.06 14.95 -2.96
C VAL A 164 -11.04 15.94 -2.35
N ARG A 165 -11.93 15.49 -1.47
CA ARG A 165 -12.82 16.34 -0.67
C ARG A 165 -12.04 16.95 0.49
N PHE A 166 -12.23 18.23 0.76
CA PHE A 166 -11.73 18.86 1.98
C PHE A 166 -12.84 18.96 3.02
N CYS A 167 -12.49 18.71 4.27
CA CYS A 167 -13.37 18.79 5.42
C CYS A 167 -12.73 19.68 6.47
N GLU A 168 -13.17 20.93 6.57
CA GLU A 168 -12.82 21.75 7.70
C GLU A 168 -13.56 21.30 8.96
N ARG A 169 -12.88 21.35 10.11
CA ARG A 169 -13.49 21.30 11.45
C ARG A 169 -13.25 22.60 12.19
N ARG A 170 -14.32 23.19 12.71
CA ARG A 170 -14.21 24.32 13.63
C ARG A 170 -13.76 23.82 14.99
N LYS A 171 -13.02 24.67 15.71
CA LYS A 171 -12.46 24.36 17.05
C LYS A 171 -13.55 24.02 18.08
N ASP A 172 -14.75 24.54 17.88
CA ASP A 172 -15.92 24.32 18.75
C ASP A 172 -16.63 22.98 18.48
N ASP A 173 -16.46 22.39 17.30
CA ASP A 173 -17.03 21.08 16.94
C ASP A 173 -16.25 19.91 17.56
N ILE A 174 -15.14 20.19 18.26
CA ILE A 174 -14.33 19.18 18.93
C ILE A 174 -15.00 18.83 20.28
N PRO A 175 -15.61 17.65 20.43
CA PRO A 175 -16.33 17.32 21.65
C PRO A 175 -15.33 17.01 22.75
N THR A 176 -15.23 17.90 23.74
CA THR A 176 -14.32 17.80 24.90
C THR A 176 -14.56 16.55 25.75
N SER A 177 -15.73 15.90 25.62
CA SER A 177 -15.94 14.54 26.09
C SER A 177 -16.38 13.62 24.94
N THR A 178 -15.67 12.50 24.79
CA THR A 178 -16.24 11.31 24.16
C THR A 178 -16.81 10.41 25.25
N LEU A 179 -18.13 10.26 25.24
CA LEU A 179 -18.86 9.35 26.13
C LEU A 179 -18.56 7.89 25.74
N LEU A 180 -17.42 7.38 26.22
CA LEU A 180 -17.10 5.97 26.20
C LEU A 180 -17.85 5.28 27.34
N THR A 181 -19.04 4.78 27.07
CA THR A 181 -19.83 3.99 28.04
C THR A 181 -19.04 2.74 28.42
N GLU A 182 -18.77 2.54 29.72
CA GLU A 182 -18.31 1.24 30.21
C GLU A 182 -19.50 0.28 30.21
N ILE A 183 -19.33 -0.91 29.63
CA ILE A 183 -20.32 -1.97 29.75
C ILE A 183 -20.25 -2.50 31.19
N PRO A 184 -21.37 -2.65 31.91
CA PRO A 184 -21.41 -3.34 33.19
C PRO A 184 -20.81 -4.74 33.07
N VAL A 185 -20.02 -5.16 34.06
CA VAL A 185 -19.29 -6.44 34.04
C VAL A 185 -20.24 -7.65 33.97
N GLU A 186 -21.49 -7.47 34.35
CA GLU A 186 -22.56 -8.46 34.41
C GLU A 186 -22.95 -9.06 33.03
N GLU A 187 -22.65 -8.38 31.91
CA GLU A 187 -22.82 -8.93 30.56
C GLU A 187 -21.60 -9.73 30.04
N CYS A 188 -20.48 -9.74 30.77
CA CYS A 188 -19.28 -10.46 30.38
C CYS A 188 -19.26 -11.87 30.99
N ASP A 189 -18.98 -12.88 30.16
CA ASP A 189 -18.74 -14.26 30.59
C ASP A 189 -17.71 -14.29 31.76
N PRO A 190 -18.10 -14.71 32.97
CA PRO A 190 -17.24 -14.63 34.15
C PRO A 190 -16.02 -15.56 34.10
N MET A 191 -15.99 -16.54 33.18
CA MET A 191 -14.80 -17.34 32.90
C MET A 191 -13.81 -16.66 31.93
N ASN A 192 -14.23 -15.58 31.26
CA ASN A 192 -13.42 -14.79 30.32
C ASN A 192 -13.12 -13.40 30.91
N LEU A 193 -12.15 -13.31 31.81
CA LEU A 193 -11.57 -12.06 32.33
C LEU A 193 -10.78 -11.31 31.24
N LYS A 194 -11.46 -10.89 30.17
CA LYS A 194 -10.95 -9.93 29.18
C LYS A 194 -10.95 -8.54 29.81
N PRO A 195 -9.96 -7.68 29.48
CA PRO A 195 -9.95 -6.30 29.96
C PRO A 195 -11.24 -5.58 29.57
N ARG A 196 -11.79 -4.75 30.47
CA ARG A 196 -13.09 -4.05 30.31
C ARG A 196 -13.24 -3.48 28.90
N GLN A 197 -14.06 -4.12 28.08
CA GLN A 197 -14.33 -3.66 26.73
C GLN A 197 -15.32 -2.50 26.79
N LYS A 198 -14.87 -1.29 26.43
CA LYS A 198 -15.75 -0.15 26.23
C LYS A 198 -16.33 -0.21 24.83
N ARG A 199 -17.66 -0.29 24.69
CA ARG A 199 -18.33 -0.09 23.40
C ARG A 199 -18.49 1.41 23.18
N MET A 200 -18.27 1.82 21.94
CA MET A 200 -18.50 3.18 21.48
C MET A 200 -19.70 3.13 20.54
N HIS A 201 -20.79 3.79 20.93
CA HIS A 201 -21.96 3.92 20.07
C HIS A 201 -21.70 5.04 19.05
N THR A 202 -21.98 4.76 17.79
CA THR A 202 -21.94 5.76 16.72
C THR A 202 -23.36 6.30 16.54
N ASP A 203 -23.50 7.61 16.62
CA ASP A 203 -24.71 8.35 16.29
C ASP A 203 -24.53 9.11 14.97
N SER A 204 -25.46 10.00 14.63
CA SER A 204 -25.40 10.82 13.41
C SER A 204 -24.33 11.92 13.43
N SER A 205 -23.53 12.05 14.51
CA SER A 205 -22.40 12.99 14.58
C SER A 205 -21.07 12.38 14.13
N TRP A 206 -21.08 11.12 13.70
CA TRP A 206 -19.91 10.45 13.13
C TRP A 206 -19.85 10.64 11.61
N GLU A 207 -18.72 11.16 11.13
CA GLU A 207 -18.44 11.25 9.71
C GLU A 207 -17.95 9.90 9.17
N PHE A 208 -18.54 9.45 8.07
CA PHE A 208 -18.19 8.19 7.42
C PHE A 208 -17.57 8.46 6.06
N VAL A 209 -16.25 8.29 5.97
CA VAL A 209 -15.54 8.38 4.69
C VAL A 209 -15.75 7.07 3.93
N GLY A 210 -16.59 7.12 2.88
CA GLY A 210 -16.95 6.00 2.02
C GLY A 210 -15.76 5.42 1.27
N GLU A 211 -15.93 4.25 0.65
CA GLU A 211 -14.83 3.40 0.12
C GLU A 211 -14.07 3.95 -1.10
N SER A 212 -14.54 5.03 -1.73
CA SER A 212 -13.97 5.62 -2.95
C SER A 212 -13.52 7.08 -2.80
N GLU A 213 -13.78 7.72 -1.67
CA GLU A 213 -13.47 9.15 -1.46
C GLU A 213 -12.00 9.38 -1.07
N SER A 214 -11.30 10.34 -1.65
CA SER A 214 -10.12 10.90 -0.96
C SER A 214 -10.60 12.08 -0.13
N VAL A 215 -10.18 12.18 1.14
CA VAL A 215 -10.64 13.22 2.07
C VAL A 215 -9.48 13.74 2.91
N ILE A 216 -9.33 15.05 3.00
CA ILE A 216 -8.38 15.71 3.91
C ILE A 216 -9.16 16.52 4.94
N PHE A 217 -8.92 16.21 6.22
CA PHE A 217 -9.48 16.93 7.36
C PHE A 217 -8.48 17.97 7.86
N LEU A 218 -8.96 19.22 7.90
CA LEU A 218 -8.19 20.40 8.28
C LEU A 218 -8.82 21.08 9.50
N SER A 219 -7.99 21.74 10.30
CA SER A 219 -8.40 22.69 11.33
C SER A 219 -7.56 23.97 11.20
N TRP A 220 -7.97 25.03 11.87
CA TRP A 220 -7.19 26.27 11.99
C TRP A 220 -6.67 26.43 13.41
N ASP A 221 -5.41 26.83 13.57
CA ASP A 221 -4.87 27.22 14.87
C ASP A 221 -5.13 28.71 15.20
N ASP A 222 -4.73 29.13 16.40
CA ASP A 222 -4.95 30.47 16.93
C ASP A 222 -4.17 31.58 16.18
N ASN A 223 -3.32 31.22 15.21
CA ASN A 223 -2.60 32.14 14.32
C ASN A 223 -3.12 32.06 12.87
N ASP A 224 -4.34 31.55 12.68
CA ASP A 224 -4.97 31.30 11.38
C ASP A 224 -4.10 30.44 10.44
N GLN A 225 -3.34 29.48 10.98
CA GLN A 225 -2.60 28.50 10.16
C GLN A 225 -3.39 27.21 10.00
N ILE A 226 -3.39 26.68 8.78
CA ILE A 226 -3.97 25.36 8.47
C ILE A 226 -3.16 24.28 9.18
N GLN A 227 -3.88 23.43 9.90
CA GLN A 227 -3.37 22.24 10.57
C GLN A 227 -4.03 21.02 9.94
N HIS A 228 -3.23 20.12 9.37
CA HIS A 228 -3.70 18.81 8.93
C HIS A 228 -4.03 17.95 10.17
N GLU A 229 -5.20 17.30 10.19
CA GLU A 229 -5.60 16.40 11.29
C GLU A 229 -5.63 14.92 10.85
N LEU A 230 -6.17 14.65 9.66
CA LEU A 230 -6.28 13.33 9.06
C LEU A 230 -6.31 13.47 7.54
N ALA A 231 -5.45 12.76 6.81
CA ALA A 231 -5.49 12.71 5.35
C ALA A 231 -5.76 11.28 4.89
N ILE A 232 -6.73 11.08 4.00
CA ILE A 232 -7.17 9.78 3.49
C ILE A 232 -7.12 9.86 1.97
N MET A 233 -6.29 9.05 1.36
CA MET A 233 -6.05 9.10 -0.08
C MET A 233 -6.33 7.75 -0.70
N ARG A 234 -7.02 7.77 -1.84
CA ARG A 234 -7.27 6.60 -2.68
C ARG A 234 -6.80 6.90 -4.10
N PRO A 235 -5.48 6.98 -4.36
CA PRO A 235 -4.92 7.29 -5.68
C PRO A 235 -5.05 6.13 -6.69
N LEU A 236 -6.05 5.27 -6.47
CA LEU A 236 -6.11 3.82 -6.67
C LEU A 236 -7.02 3.27 -7.80
N PRO A 237 -7.27 3.91 -8.97
CA PRO A 237 -8.31 3.48 -9.91
C PRO A 237 -8.12 2.03 -10.41
N ASN A 238 -9.13 1.19 -10.22
CA ASN A 238 -9.03 -0.25 -9.94
C ASN A 238 -8.11 -1.15 -10.81
N ASP A 239 -8.10 -1.00 -12.14
CA ASP A 239 -7.72 -2.11 -13.02
C ASP A 239 -6.20 -2.35 -13.17
N THR A 240 -5.36 -1.31 -13.05
CA THR A 240 -3.90 -1.40 -13.30
C THR A 240 -3.10 -2.12 -12.20
N ARG A 241 -3.75 -2.65 -11.16
CA ARG A 241 -3.07 -2.94 -9.87
C ARG A 241 -3.19 -4.33 -9.30
N LEU A 242 -3.93 -5.24 -9.94
CA LEU A 242 -4.13 -6.58 -9.41
C LEU A 242 -2.79 -7.24 -9.06
N ALA A 243 -1.81 -7.23 -9.97
CA ALA A 243 -0.49 -7.81 -9.74
C ALA A 243 0.33 -7.18 -8.59
N LEU A 244 0.25 -5.85 -8.37
CA LEU A 244 0.97 -5.21 -7.27
C LEU A 244 0.30 -5.50 -5.93
N VAL A 245 -1.04 -5.45 -5.89
CA VAL A 245 -1.84 -5.76 -4.69
C VAL A 245 -1.65 -7.23 -4.33
N GLU A 246 -1.67 -8.15 -5.30
CA GLU A 246 -1.36 -9.57 -5.13
C GLU A 246 0.05 -9.77 -4.55
N TRP A 247 1.07 -9.09 -5.11
CA TRP A 247 2.44 -9.19 -4.61
C TRP A 247 2.55 -8.68 -3.17
N PHE A 248 2.09 -7.45 -2.87
CA PHE A 248 2.05 -6.93 -1.51
C PHE A 248 1.31 -7.87 -0.55
N THR A 249 0.17 -8.42 -0.97
CA THR A 249 -0.62 -9.39 -0.21
C THR A 249 0.17 -10.68 0.06
N SER A 250 0.92 -11.20 -0.92
CA SER A 250 1.77 -12.39 -0.75
C SER A 250 2.96 -12.16 0.19
N VAL A 251 3.56 -10.95 0.16
CA VAL A 251 4.67 -10.58 1.03
C VAL A 251 4.16 -10.41 2.47
N ILE A 252 3.02 -9.72 2.67
CA ILE A 252 2.37 -9.63 3.98
C ILE A 252 2.02 -11.02 4.51
N ASN A 253 1.36 -11.87 3.71
CA ASN A 253 0.98 -13.24 4.10
C ASN A 253 2.20 -14.07 4.53
N SER A 254 3.31 -13.99 3.79
CA SER A 254 4.54 -14.70 4.15
C SER A 254 5.17 -14.13 5.43
N ALA A 255 5.22 -12.80 5.57
CA ALA A 255 5.76 -12.15 6.76
C ALA A 255 4.95 -12.45 8.02
N VAL A 256 3.62 -12.39 7.99
CA VAL A 256 2.78 -12.70 9.17
C VAL A 256 2.75 -14.19 9.52
N ARG A 257 2.98 -15.07 8.54
CA ARG A 257 3.07 -16.54 8.75
C ARG A 257 4.38 -16.96 9.39
N ASP A 258 5.49 -16.36 8.97
CA ASP A 258 6.83 -16.84 9.32
C ASP A 258 7.46 -16.08 10.51
N ARG A 259 6.85 -14.97 10.95
CA ARG A 259 7.33 -14.09 12.03
C ARG A 259 6.38 -14.03 13.24
N ARG A 260 6.96 -13.71 14.40
CA ARG A 260 6.30 -13.54 15.71
C ARG A 260 5.28 -12.40 15.65
N ASN A 261 4.02 -12.73 15.95
CA ASN A 261 3.00 -11.74 16.21
C ASN A 261 3.40 -10.89 17.44
N VAL A 262 3.55 -9.58 17.26
CA VAL A 262 3.93 -8.64 18.33
C VAL A 262 2.74 -8.18 19.18
N ARG A 263 1.52 -8.59 18.82
CA ARG A 263 0.27 -8.34 19.55
C ARG A 263 -0.56 -9.64 19.68
N PRO A 264 -0.06 -10.70 20.33
CA PRO A 264 -0.72 -12.03 20.37
C PRO A 264 -2.10 -12.02 21.05
N ASN A 265 -2.38 -11.02 21.89
CA ASN A 265 -3.66 -10.86 22.60
C ASN A 265 -4.72 -10.06 21.79
N HIS A 266 -4.39 -9.62 20.58
CA HIS A 266 -5.30 -8.89 19.69
C HIS A 266 -5.87 -9.86 18.63
N ILE A 267 -7.00 -9.50 18.02
CA ILE A 267 -7.52 -10.24 16.87
C ILE A 267 -6.59 -10.00 15.68
N GLY A 268 -6.30 -11.06 14.92
CA GLY A 268 -5.41 -11.03 13.75
C GLY A 268 -3.93 -11.13 14.09
N ASN A 269 -3.08 -10.90 13.09
CA ASN A 269 -1.62 -10.91 13.25
C ASN A 269 -1.03 -9.54 12.91
N MET A 270 -0.05 -9.11 13.70
CA MET A 270 0.79 -7.95 13.46
C MET A 270 2.25 -8.35 13.63
N VAL A 271 3.11 -8.07 12.66
CA VAL A 271 4.56 -8.32 12.76
C VAL A 271 5.33 -7.03 12.55
N GLN A 272 6.34 -6.79 13.39
CA GLN A 272 7.21 -5.61 13.30
C GLN A 272 8.45 -5.94 12.47
N ILE A 273 8.82 -5.01 11.60
CA ILE A 273 9.97 -5.04 10.70
C ILE A 273 10.84 -3.82 11.00
N GLY A 274 12.16 -3.97 10.87
CA GLY A 274 13.09 -2.87 11.08
C GLY A 274 13.68 -2.86 12.49
N TYR A 275 13.91 -1.65 12.99
CA TYR A 275 14.43 -1.38 14.32
C TYR A 275 13.31 -1.41 15.36
N ASN A 276 13.60 -1.95 16.54
CA ASN A 276 12.74 -1.86 17.71
C ASN A 276 13.55 -1.70 19.00
N THR A 277 12.84 -1.57 20.12
CA THR A 277 13.41 -1.41 21.48
C THR A 277 13.18 -2.63 22.37
N GLY A 278 12.94 -3.79 21.75
CA GLY A 278 12.67 -5.05 22.43
C GLY A 278 11.51 -5.03 23.44
N PRO A 279 11.45 -6.07 24.30
CA PRO A 279 10.50 -6.14 25.40
C PRO A 279 10.62 -4.95 26.36
N ARG A 280 9.49 -4.51 26.95
CA ARG A 280 9.45 -3.35 27.86
C ARG A 280 10.38 -3.48 29.08
N HIS A 281 10.64 -4.71 29.54
CA HIS A 281 11.54 -5.00 30.67
C HIS A 281 13.03 -4.97 30.27
N ALA A 282 13.37 -5.34 29.03
CA ALA A 282 14.75 -5.47 28.57
C ALA A 282 15.29 -4.20 27.91
N LYS A 283 14.44 -3.44 27.21
CA LYS A 283 14.77 -2.16 26.53
C LYS A 283 15.98 -2.23 25.58
N VAL A 284 16.24 -3.38 24.96
CA VAL A 284 17.36 -3.56 24.02
C VAL A 284 16.98 -3.02 22.65
N THR A 285 17.66 -1.97 22.19
CA THR A 285 17.52 -1.45 20.82
C THR A 285 18.18 -2.38 19.81
N GLY A 286 17.57 -2.55 18.65
CA GLY A 286 18.20 -3.21 17.52
C GLY A 286 17.22 -3.71 16.46
N LEU A 287 17.76 -4.49 15.52
CA LEU A 287 17.01 -5.07 14.42
C LEU A 287 16.14 -6.24 14.92
N ALA A 288 14.84 -6.19 14.63
CA ALA A 288 13.85 -7.11 15.16
C ALA A 288 14.15 -8.59 14.83
N LYS A 289 14.43 -9.41 15.86
CA LYS A 289 14.48 -10.88 15.75
C LYS A 289 13.07 -11.45 15.63
N SER A 290 12.50 -11.42 14.42
CA SER A 290 11.08 -11.71 14.21
C SER A 290 10.76 -13.17 13.81
N PHE A 291 11.61 -13.87 13.06
CA PHE A 291 11.28 -15.21 12.54
C PHE A 291 11.04 -16.24 13.66
N GLN A 292 9.95 -17.01 13.56
CA GLN A 292 9.62 -18.12 14.49
C GLN A 292 9.86 -19.49 13.88
N ARG A 293 9.82 -19.60 12.55
CA ARG A 293 10.01 -20.87 11.84
C ARG A 293 11.49 -21.06 11.50
N THR A 294 11.96 -22.30 11.57
CA THR A 294 13.31 -22.67 11.11
C THR A 294 13.39 -22.55 9.59
N LEU A 295 13.79 -21.38 9.11
CA LEU A 295 14.11 -21.11 7.71
C LEU A 295 15.63 -21.11 7.53
N THR A 296 16.09 -21.45 6.32
CA THR A 296 17.50 -21.28 5.97
C THR A 296 17.86 -19.78 5.94
N PRO A 297 19.14 -19.40 6.17
CA PRO A 297 19.58 -18.01 6.07
C PRO A 297 19.16 -17.34 4.77
N ASP A 298 19.29 -18.04 3.63
CA ASP A 298 18.92 -17.52 2.31
C ASP A 298 17.41 -17.24 2.18
N LYS A 299 16.55 -18.09 2.79
CA LYS A 299 15.10 -17.87 2.80
C LYS A 299 14.71 -16.70 3.70
N MET A 300 15.42 -16.50 4.82
CA MET A 300 15.22 -15.33 5.68
C MET A 300 15.68 -14.04 4.99
N ALA A 301 16.83 -14.06 4.32
CA ALA A 301 17.36 -12.93 3.55
C ALA A 301 16.47 -12.58 2.35
N ALA A 302 15.95 -13.57 1.61
CA ALA A 302 14.99 -13.36 0.53
C ALA A 302 13.69 -12.72 1.05
N SER A 303 13.07 -13.29 2.09
CA SER A 303 11.85 -12.73 2.69
C SER A 303 12.05 -11.32 3.27
N ASP A 304 13.19 -11.05 3.91
CA ASP A 304 13.54 -9.71 4.35
C ASP A 304 13.74 -8.73 3.18
N THR A 305 14.33 -9.18 2.07
CA THR A 305 14.51 -8.37 0.85
C THR A 305 13.17 -7.99 0.22
N GLU A 306 12.26 -8.94 0.08
CA GLU A 306 10.89 -8.69 -0.42
C GLU A 306 10.13 -7.72 0.48
N VAL A 307 10.21 -7.90 1.80
CA VAL A 307 9.58 -7.02 2.78
C VAL A 307 10.14 -5.60 2.71
N ILE A 308 11.47 -5.43 2.67
CA ILE A 308 12.12 -4.12 2.51
C ILE A 308 11.69 -3.47 1.20
N GLY A 309 11.65 -4.22 0.11
CA GLY A 309 11.18 -3.77 -1.20
C GLY A 309 9.74 -3.26 -1.16
N MET A 310 8.83 -4.04 -0.57
CA MET A 310 7.43 -3.68 -0.41
C MET A 310 7.28 -2.38 0.39
N VAL A 311 7.86 -2.31 1.60
CA VAL A 311 7.65 -1.12 2.45
C VAL A 311 8.35 0.12 1.90
N SER A 312 9.44 -0.03 1.15
CA SER A 312 10.14 1.12 0.53
C SER A 312 9.40 1.65 -0.70
N LEU A 313 8.80 0.76 -1.52
CA LEU A 313 7.84 1.19 -2.53
C LEU A 313 6.63 1.87 -1.88
N PHE A 314 6.11 1.31 -0.78
CA PHE A 314 4.94 1.88 -0.10
C PHE A 314 5.22 3.25 0.51
N TRP A 315 6.40 3.44 1.10
CA TRP A 315 6.87 4.74 1.55
C TRP A 315 6.97 5.75 0.39
N SER A 316 7.49 5.32 -0.76
CA SER A 316 7.57 6.15 -1.97
C SER A 316 6.20 6.57 -2.49
N LEU A 317 5.22 5.65 -2.51
CA LEU A 317 3.81 5.93 -2.81
C LEU A 317 3.21 6.91 -1.80
N MET A 318 3.45 6.72 -0.51
CA MET A 318 2.96 7.63 0.54
C MET A 318 3.52 9.06 0.38
N LYS A 319 4.82 9.20 0.05
CA LYS A 319 5.41 10.51 -0.25
C LYS A 319 4.79 11.22 -1.46
N ALA A 320 4.42 10.47 -2.50
CA ALA A 320 3.79 11.04 -3.70
C ALA A 320 2.35 11.51 -3.45
N TRP A 321 1.62 10.80 -2.57
CA TRP A 321 0.17 10.92 -2.48
C TRP A 321 -0.39 11.57 -1.22
N LEU A 322 0.38 11.70 -0.14
CA LEU A 322 -0.07 12.40 1.08
C LEU A 322 0.31 13.90 1.02
N PRO A 323 -0.34 14.77 1.82
CA PRO A 323 0.02 16.18 1.89
C PRO A 323 1.50 16.39 2.22
N GLN A 324 2.17 17.27 1.47
CA GLN A 324 3.62 17.44 1.59
C GLN A 324 4.05 17.89 3.00
N ASP A 325 3.24 18.68 3.71
CA ASP A 325 3.51 19.10 5.09
C ASP A 325 3.64 17.93 6.07
N VAL A 326 2.79 16.91 5.91
CA VAL A 326 2.80 15.69 6.73
C VAL A 326 4.08 14.90 6.48
N ILE A 327 4.44 14.74 5.20
CA ILE A 327 5.66 14.05 4.78
C ILE A 327 6.91 14.81 5.24
N ALA A 328 6.93 16.13 5.09
CA ALA A 328 8.02 16.99 5.55
C ALA A 328 8.20 16.93 7.06
N GLN A 329 7.10 16.95 7.85
CA GLN A 329 7.17 16.80 9.31
C GLN A 329 7.78 15.45 9.71
N ILE A 330 7.41 14.36 9.03
CA ILE A 330 7.98 13.03 9.24
C ILE A 330 9.47 13.01 8.88
N THR A 331 9.85 13.51 7.71
CA THR A 331 11.25 13.53 7.24
C THR A 331 12.13 14.37 8.18
N ASN A 332 11.70 15.57 8.54
CA ASN A 332 12.39 16.44 9.50
C ASN A 332 12.59 15.74 10.86
N ALA A 333 11.64 14.91 11.30
CA ALA A 333 11.75 14.15 12.53
C ALA A 333 12.72 12.96 12.42
N LEU A 334 12.77 12.27 11.28
CA LEU A 334 13.76 11.24 11.00
C LEU A 334 15.18 11.82 10.98
N ASP A 335 15.37 12.95 10.29
CA ASP A 335 16.65 13.63 10.16
C ASP A 335 17.14 14.21 11.50
N LYS A 336 16.23 14.80 12.29
CA LYS A 336 16.51 15.31 13.64
C LYS A 336 17.08 14.24 14.57
N HIS A 337 16.58 13.02 14.49
CA HIS A 337 17.01 11.89 15.32
C HIS A 337 18.14 11.07 14.68
N ASP A 338 18.63 11.44 13.48
CA ASP A 338 19.67 10.71 12.75
C ASP A 338 19.33 9.21 12.63
N LEU A 339 18.06 8.93 12.31
CA LEU A 339 17.51 7.58 12.30
C LEU A 339 17.81 6.86 10.98
N PRO A 340 18.28 5.61 11.02
CA PRO A 340 18.63 4.86 9.82
C PRO A 340 17.37 4.49 9.03
N ARG A 341 17.53 4.24 7.73
CA ARG A 341 16.45 3.65 6.93
C ARG A 341 16.34 2.14 7.17
N ILE A 342 15.20 1.56 6.81
CA ILE A 342 14.85 0.20 7.24
C ILE A 342 15.89 -0.86 6.80
N ALA A 343 16.17 -1.76 7.73
CA ALA A 343 17.09 -2.88 7.60
C ALA A 343 16.53 -4.06 8.41
N THR A 344 17.14 -5.23 8.27
CA THR A 344 16.79 -6.41 9.08
C THR A 344 18.05 -7.17 9.47
N ARG A 345 17.93 -8.18 10.34
CA ARG A 345 19.07 -9.02 10.74
C ARG A 345 19.72 -9.77 9.56
N ASN A 346 18.98 -10.01 8.47
CA ASN A 346 19.47 -10.73 7.30
C ASN A 346 19.76 -9.81 6.09
N VAL A 347 19.30 -8.55 6.11
CA VAL A 347 19.57 -7.55 5.05
C VAL A 347 20.05 -6.25 5.69
N LYS A 348 21.34 -5.95 5.48
CA LYS A 348 22.01 -4.76 6.03
C LYS A 348 21.33 -3.45 5.59
N ALA A 349 21.46 -2.42 6.42
CA ALA A 349 21.11 -1.06 6.05
C ALA A 349 21.90 -0.59 4.81
N GLY A 350 21.31 0.30 4.02
CA GLY A 350 21.89 0.83 2.80
C GLY A 350 20.84 1.51 1.92
N ALA A 351 21.31 2.11 0.83
CA ALA A 351 20.44 2.64 -0.21
C ALA A 351 19.80 1.50 -1.03
N GLY A 352 18.71 1.84 -1.71
CA GLY A 352 18.07 1.07 -2.74
C GLY A 352 17.31 -0.18 -2.28
N PHE A 353 16.42 -0.63 -3.15
CA PHE A 353 15.58 -1.81 -2.94
C PHE A 353 15.11 -2.44 -4.27
N ASN A 354 14.59 -3.66 -4.17
CA ASN A 354 14.14 -4.47 -5.31
C ASN A 354 12.67 -4.84 -5.14
N ILE A 355 11.94 -4.99 -6.24
CA ILE A 355 10.51 -5.31 -6.27
C ILE A 355 10.30 -6.44 -7.27
N GLN A 356 9.62 -7.53 -6.89
CA GLN A 356 9.32 -8.63 -7.80
C GLN A 356 7.82 -8.69 -8.10
N ALA A 357 7.38 -8.09 -9.20
CA ALA A 357 5.97 -8.04 -9.61
C ALA A 357 5.79 -8.60 -11.02
N SER A 358 4.77 -9.44 -11.23
CA SER A 358 4.49 -10.11 -12.52
C SER A 358 5.69 -10.86 -13.13
N GLY A 359 6.56 -11.44 -12.29
CA GLY A 359 7.80 -12.10 -12.72
C GLY A 359 8.95 -11.14 -13.07
N VAL A 360 8.73 -9.83 -13.07
CA VAL A 360 9.75 -8.81 -13.35
C VAL A 360 10.40 -8.32 -12.06
N ASN A 361 11.73 -8.20 -12.05
CA ASN A 361 12.51 -7.69 -10.93
C ASN A 361 12.91 -6.23 -11.18
N TYR A 362 12.16 -5.29 -10.60
CA TYR A 362 12.43 -3.87 -10.69
C TYR A 362 13.43 -3.45 -9.61
N ARG A 363 14.59 -2.93 -10.04
CA ARG A 363 15.66 -2.44 -9.17
C ARG A 363 15.69 -0.92 -9.08
N PHE A 364 15.71 -0.41 -7.85
CA PHE A 364 15.75 0.99 -7.48
C PHE A 364 17.04 1.24 -6.69
N ASP A 365 18.19 1.16 -7.36
CA ASP A 365 19.51 1.07 -6.69
C ASP A 365 19.91 2.34 -5.91
N TYR A 366 19.28 3.49 -6.19
CA TYR A 366 19.58 4.79 -5.58
C TYR A 366 18.46 5.36 -4.71
N GLU A 367 17.29 4.72 -4.66
CA GLU A 367 16.16 5.23 -3.88
C GLU A 367 16.36 5.04 -2.38
N GLU A 368 15.79 5.93 -1.59
CA GLU A 368 15.77 5.73 -0.13
C GLU A 368 14.87 4.56 0.25
N ARG A 369 15.28 3.82 1.27
CA ARG A 369 14.41 2.83 1.90
C ARG A 369 13.42 3.50 2.85
N ALA A 370 12.39 2.75 3.22
CA ALA A 370 11.38 3.17 4.17
C ALA A 370 11.96 3.63 5.55
N PRO A 371 11.17 4.36 6.36
CA PRO A 371 11.49 4.68 7.76
C PRO A 371 11.92 3.45 8.58
N PRO A 372 12.70 3.63 9.67
CA PRO A 372 13.35 2.54 10.42
C PRO A 372 12.41 1.47 10.98
N GLU A 373 11.11 1.75 11.11
CA GLU A 373 10.12 0.90 11.77
C GLU A 373 8.88 0.77 10.88
N ALA A 374 8.50 -0.47 10.55
CA ALA A 374 7.28 -0.78 9.83
C ALA A 374 6.53 -1.95 10.50
N TYR A 375 5.21 -1.97 10.35
CA TYR A 375 4.35 -3.04 10.81
C TYR A 375 3.55 -3.61 9.64
N LEU A 376 3.49 -4.94 9.55
CA LEU A 376 2.67 -5.65 8.57
C LEU A 376 1.55 -6.38 9.31
N THR A 377 0.32 -6.26 8.81
CA THR A 377 -0.86 -6.79 9.50
C THR A 377 -1.75 -7.65 8.60
N TYR A 378 -2.39 -8.65 9.20
CA TYR A 378 -3.39 -9.52 8.57
C TYR A 378 -4.56 -9.72 9.52
N GLY A 379 -5.75 -9.26 9.11
CA GLY A 379 -6.98 -9.33 9.91
C GLY A 379 -6.90 -8.63 11.26
N TYR A 380 -5.94 -7.70 11.43
CA TYR A 380 -5.64 -7.08 12.72
C TYR A 380 -6.75 -6.12 13.14
N VAL A 381 -7.20 -6.25 14.40
CA VAL A 381 -8.14 -5.32 15.03
C VAL A 381 -7.55 -4.85 16.36
N ALA A 382 -7.52 -3.53 16.55
CA ALA A 382 -7.14 -2.86 17.80
C ALA A 382 -8.34 -2.18 18.47
N HIS A 383 -8.39 -2.29 19.79
CA HIS A 383 -9.25 -1.48 20.65
C HIS A 383 -8.85 0.01 20.61
N VAL A 384 -9.66 0.88 21.23
CA VAL A 384 -9.32 2.31 21.38
C VAL A 384 -8.00 2.46 22.14
N HIS A 385 -7.01 3.12 21.54
CA HIS A 385 -5.71 3.40 22.14
C HIS A 385 -5.13 4.71 21.59
N ALA A 386 -3.97 5.11 22.11
CA ALA A 386 -3.14 6.18 21.59
C ALA A 386 -1.68 5.73 21.72
N ASP A 387 -0.85 6.04 20.72
CA ASP A 387 0.56 5.64 20.65
C ASP A 387 1.47 6.89 20.54
N PRO A 388 2.47 7.05 21.43
CA PRO A 388 3.47 8.10 21.32
C PRO A 388 4.34 7.94 20.06
N THR A 389 4.39 8.98 19.23
CA THR A 389 5.24 9.10 18.04
C THR A 389 6.23 10.26 18.19
N TYR A 390 7.44 10.12 17.64
CA TYR A 390 8.39 11.24 17.52
C TYR A 390 8.12 12.14 16.30
N ALA A 391 7.34 11.66 15.33
CA ALA A 391 7.12 12.34 14.05
C ALA A 391 5.84 13.20 14.00
N GLY A 392 5.07 13.25 15.10
CA GLY A 392 3.73 13.87 15.12
C GLY A 392 2.65 13.05 14.44
N TRP A 393 3.02 12.24 13.44
CA TRP A 393 2.15 11.44 12.60
C TRP A 393 2.47 9.94 12.67
N ALA A 394 1.52 9.14 12.21
CA ALA A 394 1.69 7.77 11.76
C ALA A 394 1.04 7.62 10.37
N LEU A 395 1.62 6.77 9.53
CA LEU A 395 1.11 6.49 8.19
C LEU A 395 0.64 5.04 8.13
N ALA A 396 -0.51 4.78 7.53
CA ALA A 396 -1.04 3.43 7.40
C ALA A 396 -1.75 3.21 6.06
N ALA A 397 -1.91 1.94 5.71
CA ALA A 397 -2.57 1.53 4.48
C ALA A 397 -3.33 0.21 4.64
N CYS A 398 -4.39 0.08 3.85
CA CYS A 398 -5.12 -1.15 3.60
C CYS A 398 -4.74 -1.60 2.19
N VAL A 399 -3.75 -2.49 2.09
CA VAL A 399 -3.25 -3.02 0.82
C VAL A 399 -4.35 -3.77 0.08
N GLN A 400 -4.99 -4.70 0.80
CA GLN A 400 -6.06 -5.56 0.30
C GLN A 400 -7.11 -5.71 1.38
N ARG A 401 -8.35 -5.98 0.97
CA ARG A 401 -9.47 -6.26 1.87
C ARG A 401 -10.36 -7.35 1.29
N GLU A 402 -10.75 -8.28 2.15
CA GLU A 402 -11.77 -9.29 1.86
C GLU A 402 -12.89 -9.19 2.89
N VAL A 403 -14.13 -9.47 2.49
CA VAL A 403 -15.28 -9.62 3.38
C VAL A 403 -15.88 -11.00 3.08
N LYS A 404 -15.95 -11.86 4.10
CA LYS A 404 -16.42 -13.24 3.93
C LYS A 404 -17.91 -13.30 3.62
N ASP A 405 -18.30 -14.25 2.78
CA ASP A 405 -19.71 -14.62 2.61
C ASP A 405 -20.35 -14.95 3.98
N GLY A 406 -21.57 -14.43 4.20
CA GLY A 406 -22.24 -14.55 5.50
C GLY A 406 -21.67 -13.66 6.62
N ALA A 407 -20.83 -12.67 6.28
CA ALA A 407 -20.41 -11.62 7.23
C ALA A 407 -21.63 -10.97 7.93
N LYS A 408 -21.51 -10.70 9.24
CA LYS A 408 -22.59 -10.11 10.05
C LYS A 408 -23.02 -8.72 9.56
N LEU A 409 -22.09 -7.99 8.94
CA LEU A 409 -22.35 -6.73 8.25
C LEU A 409 -22.02 -6.94 6.77
N ALA A 410 -22.87 -6.45 5.86
CA ALA A 410 -22.73 -6.66 4.42
C ALA A 410 -21.39 -6.15 3.82
N ARG A 411 -20.72 -5.19 4.48
CA ARG A 411 -19.39 -4.67 4.12
C ARG A 411 -18.31 -5.01 5.16
N GLY A 412 -18.63 -5.89 6.10
CA GLY A 412 -17.83 -6.18 7.29
C GLY A 412 -17.57 -4.96 8.18
N GLY A 413 -16.65 -5.12 9.11
CA GLY A 413 -16.09 -4.06 9.94
C GLY A 413 -14.59 -3.94 9.72
N ALA A 414 -13.74 -4.04 10.74
CA ALA A 414 -12.30 -3.74 10.64
C ALA A 414 -12.06 -2.44 9.83
N ASN A 415 -12.64 -1.35 10.32
CA ASN A 415 -12.53 -0.01 9.75
C ASN A 415 -11.77 0.87 10.73
N PHE A 416 -10.76 1.59 10.28
CA PHE A 416 -10.05 2.58 11.11
C PHE A 416 -11.04 3.66 11.59
N PHE A 417 -10.87 4.10 12.83
CA PHE A 417 -11.60 5.25 13.36
C PHE A 417 -10.68 6.15 14.19
N ASP A 418 -11.00 7.45 14.19
CA ASP A 418 -10.48 8.43 15.15
C ASP A 418 -11.63 8.95 16.02
N VAL A 419 -11.43 8.90 17.34
CA VAL A 419 -12.43 9.20 18.37
C VAL A 419 -12.54 10.71 18.63
N GLY A 420 -11.45 11.46 18.51
CA GLY A 420 -11.44 12.92 18.67
C GLY A 420 -11.98 13.65 17.44
N LEU A 421 -11.79 13.07 16.26
CA LEU A 421 -12.36 13.55 15.02
C LEU A 421 -13.80 13.05 14.77
N ARG A 422 -14.24 11.98 15.46
CA ARG A 422 -15.49 11.24 15.19
C ARG A 422 -15.58 10.74 13.74
N ILE A 423 -14.48 10.22 13.21
CA ILE A 423 -14.40 9.73 11.82
C ILE A 423 -14.27 8.21 11.80
N ILE A 424 -15.01 7.56 10.90
CA ILE A 424 -14.80 6.17 10.51
C ILE A 424 -14.42 6.11 9.03
N ILE A 425 -13.23 5.58 8.74
CA ILE A 425 -12.76 5.33 7.38
C ILE A 425 -13.29 3.96 6.95
N LYS A 426 -14.20 3.90 5.97
CA LYS A 426 -14.60 2.63 5.36
C LYS A 426 -13.44 2.09 4.53
N GLN A 427 -12.65 1.18 5.08
CA GLN A 427 -11.41 0.75 4.45
C GLN A 427 -11.71 -0.05 3.19
N SER A 428 -10.98 0.24 2.11
CA SER A 428 -10.99 -0.49 0.85
C SER A 428 -9.54 -0.78 0.42
N ALA A 429 -9.35 -1.74 -0.49
CA ALA A 429 -8.02 -2.05 -1.02
C ALA A 429 -7.39 -0.80 -1.67
N GLY A 430 -6.11 -0.56 -1.40
CA GLY A 430 -5.40 0.63 -1.85
C GLY A 430 -5.69 1.92 -1.05
N THR A 431 -6.46 1.89 0.03
CA THR A 431 -6.62 3.07 0.90
C THR A 431 -5.32 3.34 1.66
N ILE A 432 -4.79 4.56 1.57
CA ILE A 432 -3.71 5.06 2.43
C ILE A 432 -4.22 6.21 3.30
N TRP A 433 -3.69 6.36 4.51
CA TRP A 433 -4.00 7.51 5.36
C TRP A 433 -2.85 7.91 6.28
N ALA A 434 -2.84 9.18 6.65
CA ALA A 434 -1.96 9.76 7.66
C ALA A 434 -2.82 10.29 8.81
N PHE A 435 -2.49 9.93 10.05
CA PHE A 435 -3.22 10.33 11.25
C PHE A 435 -2.26 10.68 12.40
N ARG A 436 -2.75 11.40 13.41
CA ARG A 436 -2.00 11.77 14.62
C ARG A 436 -2.21 10.69 15.72
N PRO A 437 -1.28 9.73 15.92
CA PRO A 437 -1.54 8.54 16.74
C PRO A 437 -1.63 8.81 18.25
N GLN A 438 -1.29 10.02 18.71
CA GLN A 438 -1.48 10.47 20.08
C GLN A 438 -2.97 10.71 20.40
N PHE A 439 -3.80 10.91 19.38
CA PHE A 439 -5.25 10.92 19.54
C PHE A 439 -5.81 9.52 19.66
N ARG A 440 -6.98 9.40 20.29
CA ARG A 440 -7.63 8.10 20.52
C ARG A 440 -8.14 7.56 19.20
N HIS A 441 -7.59 6.42 18.79
CA HIS A 441 -7.92 5.77 17.53
C HIS A 441 -7.99 4.25 17.72
N GLY A 442 -8.42 3.55 16.67
CA GLY A 442 -8.52 2.09 16.69
C GLY A 442 -9.19 1.57 15.42
N THR A 443 -9.73 0.35 15.52
CA THR A 443 -10.49 -0.26 14.41
C THR A 443 -11.79 -0.86 14.93
N THR A 444 -12.88 -0.73 14.18
CA THR A 444 -14.14 -1.41 14.50
C THR A 444 -13.94 -2.94 14.53
N GLU A 445 -14.79 -3.68 15.25
CA GLU A 445 -14.81 -5.14 15.19
C GLU A 445 -14.82 -5.66 13.75
N ALA A 446 -14.19 -6.81 13.48
CA ALA A 446 -13.99 -7.32 12.11
C ALA A 446 -15.30 -7.64 11.37
N HIS A 447 -16.30 -8.20 12.06
CA HIS A 447 -17.58 -8.65 11.49
C HIS A 447 -17.50 -9.45 10.17
N GLY A 448 -16.41 -10.19 9.94
CA GLY A 448 -16.17 -10.97 8.71
C GLY A 448 -15.22 -10.32 7.69
N ALA A 449 -14.80 -9.07 7.90
CA ALA A 449 -13.73 -8.44 7.13
C ALA A 449 -12.33 -8.91 7.56
N VAL A 450 -11.41 -8.96 6.59
CA VAL A 450 -9.97 -9.18 6.78
C VAL A 450 -9.25 -8.12 5.96
N ASN A 451 -8.41 -7.32 6.62
CA ASN A 451 -7.53 -6.34 5.96
C ASN A 451 -6.08 -6.87 5.95
N TRP A 452 -5.37 -6.60 4.87
CA TRP A 452 -3.92 -6.66 4.80
C TRP A 452 -3.39 -5.24 4.92
N GLY A 453 -2.54 -4.97 5.90
CA GLY A 453 -2.13 -3.61 6.23
C GLY A 453 -0.63 -3.42 6.35
N ILE A 454 -0.22 -2.17 6.11
CA ILE A 454 1.13 -1.65 6.34
C ILE A 454 0.98 -0.42 7.23
N THR A 455 1.88 -0.24 8.21
CA THR A 455 1.90 0.94 9.07
C THR A 455 3.33 1.37 9.40
N PHE A 456 3.61 2.66 9.28
CA PHE A 456 4.81 3.32 9.81
C PHE A 456 4.40 4.08 11.08
N GLY A 457 4.82 3.57 12.24
CA GLY A 457 4.35 4.05 13.55
C GLY A 457 5.22 5.14 14.19
N PHE A 458 6.48 5.27 13.76
CA PHE A 458 7.45 6.26 14.25
C PHE A 458 7.51 6.32 15.79
N SER A 459 7.62 5.15 16.45
CA SER A 459 7.45 5.04 17.90
C SER A 459 8.45 5.91 18.67
N GLU A 460 7.94 6.75 19.57
CA GLU A 460 8.76 7.63 20.42
C GLU A 460 9.77 6.83 21.28
N ARG A 461 9.45 5.55 21.59
CA ARG A 461 10.40 4.64 22.25
C ARG A 461 11.67 4.45 21.43
N LEU A 462 11.56 4.29 20.11
CA LEU A 462 12.69 4.05 19.23
C LEU A 462 13.61 5.27 19.18
N ALA A 463 13.07 6.47 18.95
CA ALA A 463 13.85 7.71 18.99
C ALA A 463 14.56 7.89 20.36
N LYS A 464 13.83 7.79 21.47
CA LYS A 464 14.42 7.91 22.83
C LYS A 464 15.54 6.90 23.10
N ALA A 465 15.42 5.67 22.61
CA ALA A 465 16.46 4.66 22.76
C ALA A 465 17.66 4.92 21.83
N TRP A 466 17.40 5.37 20.60
CA TRP A 466 18.41 5.71 19.61
C TRP A 466 19.28 6.90 20.06
N ASP A 467 18.65 7.97 20.52
CA ASP A 467 19.31 9.16 21.07
C ASP A 467 20.19 8.79 22.28
N ALA A 468 19.70 7.90 23.15
CA ALA A 468 20.37 7.50 24.39
C ALA A 468 21.61 6.59 24.18
N GLU A 469 21.73 5.89 23.04
CA GLU A 469 22.93 5.08 22.78
C GLU A 469 24.15 5.94 22.36
N GLY A 470 23.90 7.10 21.73
CA GLY A 470 24.93 7.99 21.21
C GLY A 470 25.56 7.51 19.89
N ARG A 471 26.02 8.46 19.06
CA ARG A 471 26.43 8.22 17.67
C ARG A 471 27.43 7.08 17.48
N ASP A 472 28.46 7.00 18.31
CA ASP A 472 29.49 5.96 18.19
C ASP A 472 28.95 4.54 18.40
N LYS A 473 27.89 4.38 19.20
CA LYS A 473 27.25 3.07 19.43
C LYS A 473 26.20 2.75 18.37
N GLN A 474 25.58 3.76 17.75
CA GLN A 474 24.59 3.56 16.68
C GLN A 474 25.15 2.77 15.50
N ILE A 475 26.43 2.99 15.15
CA ILE A 475 27.18 2.21 14.15
C ILE A 475 27.27 0.72 14.53
N ALA A 476 27.27 0.39 15.82
CA ALA A 476 27.42 -0.97 16.35
C ALA A 476 26.08 -1.70 16.63
N ILE A 477 24.92 -1.09 16.41
CA ILE A 477 23.58 -1.69 16.67
C ILE A 477 23.27 -2.86 15.72
N VAL A 478 24.06 -3.06 14.66
CA VAL A 478 23.80 -4.01 13.56
C VAL A 478 23.69 -5.49 13.99
N SER A 479 24.24 -5.91 15.14
CA SER A 479 24.38 -7.36 15.43
C SER A 479 24.32 -7.83 16.89
N LYS A 480 23.96 -7.01 17.89
CA LYS A 480 23.84 -7.51 19.27
C LYS A 480 22.80 -8.65 19.38
N ALA A 481 23.17 -9.72 20.07
CA ALA A 481 22.23 -10.74 20.51
C ALA A 481 21.26 -10.14 21.55
N GLY A 482 20.03 -10.64 21.62
CA GLY A 482 19.01 -10.16 22.57
C GLY A 482 18.02 -9.10 22.07
N ALA A 483 18.32 -8.34 21.01
CA ALA A 483 17.36 -7.39 20.43
C ALA A 483 16.16 -8.12 19.79
N GLY A 484 15.04 -8.18 20.53
CA GLY A 484 13.85 -8.96 20.16
C GLY A 484 13.75 -10.34 20.79
N GLU A 485 14.67 -10.72 21.69
CA GLU A 485 14.49 -11.90 22.55
C GLU A 485 13.53 -11.55 23.68
N GLY A 486 12.24 -11.46 23.34
CA GLY A 486 11.19 -11.74 24.29
C GLY A 486 11.41 -13.16 24.79
N ASN A 487 11.79 -13.25 26.06
CA ASN A 487 12.23 -14.44 26.77
C ASN A 487 11.36 -15.66 26.39
N PRO A 488 11.94 -16.77 25.88
CA PRO A 488 11.18 -18.00 25.68
C PRO A 488 10.77 -18.65 27.02
N ASP A 489 11.47 -18.33 28.11
CA ASP A 489 11.33 -18.98 29.43
C ASP A 489 10.96 -17.96 30.53
N ALA A 490 9.76 -17.37 30.44
CA ALA A 490 9.08 -16.63 31.52
C ALA A 490 7.55 -16.84 31.45
#